data_AF-A0A7S2B311-F1
#
_entry.id   AF-A0A7S2B311-F1
#
_cell.length_a   1.000
_cell.length_b   1.000
_cell.length_c   1.000
_cell.angle_alpha   90.00
_cell.angle_beta   90.00
_cell.angle_gamma   90.00
#
_symmetry.space_group_name_H-M   'P 1'
#
loop_
_entity.id
_entity.type
_entity.pdbx_description
1 polymer ?
#
loop_
_entity_poly.entity_id
_entity_poly.type
_entity_poly.pdbx_seq_one_letter_code
_entity_poly.pdbx_strand_id
1 'polypeptide(L)'
;CRPVAFHSSSTMKFTKVTLALALATGVLGWDDLIIEPPTGKTGAPVAMLFGQGASIDTSQYEALGKAIQDAVPFPLWFGAPQNYFDTAAIPTTLTVGMSRIKSDMYDMGMPENITTFFGGHSLGGAMMPDYVENSEKDAA
;
A
#
# COMPACT_ATOMS: atom_id res chain seq x y z
N CYS A 1 29.33 34.25 67.34
CA CYS A 1 28.61 33.28 66.50
C CYS A 1 28.87 33.61 65.03
N ARG A 2 29.46 32.68 64.26
CA ARG A 2 29.57 32.76 62.78
C ARG A 2 28.32 32.15 62.14
N PRO A 3 27.98 32.54 60.89
CA PRO A 3 28.03 31.55 59.81
C PRO A 3 28.59 32.12 58.49
N VAL A 4 29.57 31.46 57.85
CA VAL A 4 29.53 30.40 56.81
C VAL A 4 29.00 30.87 55.45
N ALA A 5 29.90 30.90 54.46
CA ALA A 5 29.63 31.09 53.03
C ALA A 5 29.22 29.77 52.37
N PHE A 6 28.35 29.83 51.35
CA PHE A 6 28.08 28.69 50.47
C PHE A 6 28.10 29.15 49.00
N HIS A 7 29.04 28.57 48.24
CA HIS A 7 29.09 28.59 46.79
C HIS A 7 28.07 27.57 46.23
N SER A 8 27.50 27.83 45.06
CA SER A 8 27.75 27.01 43.85
C SER A 8 26.68 27.22 42.78
N SER A 9 27.16 27.42 41.55
CA SER A 9 26.43 27.62 40.31
C SER A 9 25.80 26.33 39.80
N SER A 10 24.60 26.42 39.21
CA SER A 10 24.00 25.38 38.36
C SER A 10 23.47 26.01 37.09
N THR A 11 24.25 25.91 36.01
CA THR A 11 23.84 26.20 34.63
C THR A 11 22.81 25.19 34.16
N MET A 12 21.61 25.67 33.85
CA MET A 12 20.48 24.92 33.32
C MET A 12 20.70 24.67 31.81
N LYS A 13 20.86 23.40 31.40
CA LYS A 13 20.93 23.00 29.99
C LYS A 13 19.51 22.84 29.43
N PHE A 14 19.12 23.72 28.52
CA PHE A 14 17.87 23.58 27.76
C PHE A 14 18.08 22.61 26.60
N THR A 15 17.64 21.36 26.76
CA THR A 15 17.57 20.39 25.67
C THR A 15 16.36 20.73 24.81
N LYS A 16 16.59 21.07 23.53
CA LYS A 16 15.53 21.30 22.54
C LYS A 16 14.79 19.99 22.27
N VAL A 17 13.56 19.89 22.74
CA VAL A 17 12.63 18.81 22.34
C VAL A 17 11.97 19.25 21.04
N THR A 18 12.40 18.67 19.92
CA THR A 18 11.74 18.86 18.63
C THR A 18 10.55 17.92 18.55
N LEU A 19 9.35 18.48 18.64
CA LEU A 19 8.10 17.75 18.44
C LEU A 19 7.88 17.57 16.93
N ALA A 20 8.16 16.37 16.41
CA ALA A 20 7.78 16.00 15.05
C ALA A 20 6.27 15.76 15.02
N LEU A 21 5.54 16.67 14.40
CA LEU A 21 4.10 16.56 14.19
C LEU A 21 3.87 15.63 13.00
N ALA A 22 3.57 14.36 13.25
CA ALA A 22 3.08 13.45 12.22
C ALA A 22 1.65 13.87 11.86
N LEU A 23 1.47 14.48 10.69
CA LEU A 23 0.16 14.74 10.10
C LEU A 23 -0.42 13.40 9.64
N ALA A 24 -1.25 12.78 10.47
CA ALA A 24 -2.15 11.73 10.02
C ALA A 24 -3.28 12.41 9.23
N THR A 25 -3.06 12.67 7.95
CA THR A 25 -4.15 12.97 7.02
C THR A 25 -4.93 11.67 6.83
N GLY A 26 -5.99 11.49 7.62
CA GLY A 26 -7.02 10.52 7.32
C GLY A 26 -7.69 10.94 6.01
N VAL A 27 -7.21 10.38 4.90
CA VAL A 27 -7.94 10.44 3.63
C VAL A 27 -9.22 9.64 3.88
N LEU A 28 -10.37 10.16 3.43
CA LEU A 28 -11.58 9.36 3.21
C LEU A 28 -11.23 8.35 2.10
N GLY A 29 -10.45 7.36 2.48
CA GLY A 29 -9.81 6.41 1.60
C GLY A 29 -10.73 5.23 1.38
N TRP A 30 -10.62 4.66 0.21
CA TRP A 30 -11.08 3.30 -0.02
C TRP A 30 -10.32 2.35 0.89
N ASP A 31 -10.96 1.27 1.32
CA ASP A 31 -10.30 0.19 2.05
C ASP A 31 -9.45 -0.67 1.09
N ASP A 32 -8.69 -0.02 0.21
CA ASP A 32 -7.76 -0.67 -0.70
C ASP A 32 -6.56 -1.19 0.08
N LEU A 33 -6.10 -2.37 -0.28
CA LEU A 33 -4.88 -2.95 0.25
C LEU A 33 -3.74 -2.70 -0.73
N ILE A 34 -2.74 -1.95 -0.33
CA ILE A 34 -1.46 -1.80 -1.04
C ILE A 34 -0.33 -2.23 -0.10
N ILE A 35 0.55 -3.09 -0.58
CA ILE A 35 1.73 -3.57 0.15
C ILE A 35 2.97 -3.25 -0.69
N GLU A 36 3.83 -2.40 -0.13
CA GLU A 36 5.14 -2.10 -0.71
C GLU A 36 6.06 -3.33 -0.68
N PRO A 37 7.00 -3.45 -1.63
CA PRO A 37 8.01 -4.50 -1.59
C PRO A 37 8.82 -4.47 -0.29
N PRO A 38 9.10 -5.62 0.34
CA PRO A 38 9.97 -5.66 1.50
C PRO A 38 11.40 -5.22 1.14
N THR A 39 12.08 -4.59 2.09
CA THR A 39 13.46 -4.13 1.90
C THR A 39 14.42 -5.30 1.62
N GLY A 40 15.43 -5.08 0.79
CA GLY A 40 16.50 -6.06 0.53
C GLY A 40 16.22 -7.05 -0.59
N LYS A 41 15.05 -6.99 -1.24
CA LYS A 41 14.80 -7.68 -2.52
C LYS A 41 15.59 -7.01 -3.66
N THR A 42 16.00 -7.78 -4.64
CA THR A 42 16.87 -7.30 -5.75
C THR A 42 16.33 -7.71 -7.11
N GLY A 43 16.52 -6.87 -8.13
CA GLY A 43 16.07 -7.12 -9.49
C GLY A 43 15.07 -6.07 -9.97
N ALA A 44 14.50 -6.29 -11.17
CA ALA A 44 13.46 -5.41 -11.69
C ALA A 44 12.18 -5.52 -10.83
N PRO A 45 11.58 -4.39 -10.43
CA PRO A 45 10.33 -4.41 -9.70
C PRO A 45 9.20 -4.94 -10.58
N VAL A 46 8.24 -5.63 -9.96
CA VAL A 46 7.01 -6.12 -10.61
C VAL A 46 5.80 -5.82 -9.72
N ALA A 47 4.61 -5.85 -10.29
CA ALA A 47 3.35 -5.69 -9.57
C ALA A 47 2.49 -6.96 -9.64
N MET A 48 1.68 -7.18 -8.60
CA MET A 48 0.57 -8.11 -8.61
C MET A 48 -0.71 -7.36 -8.25
N LEU A 49 -1.65 -7.32 -9.19
CA LEU A 49 -2.99 -6.77 -8.97
C LEU A 49 -3.98 -7.92 -8.71
N PHE A 50 -4.64 -7.86 -7.56
CA PHE A 50 -5.45 -8.96 -7.04
C PHE A 50 -6.92 -8.57 -6.89
N GLY A 51 -7.80 -9.20 -7.68
CA GLY A 51 -9.23 -8.95 -7.67
C GLY A 51 -9.91 -9.47 -6.41
N GLN A 52 -10.63 -8.57 -5.72
CA GLN A 52 -11.45 -8.86 -4.54
C GLN A 52 -12.60 -9.84 -4.84
N GLY A 53 -12.83 -10.78 -3.92
CA GLY A 53 -14.03 -11.64 -3.93
C GLY A 53 -15.29 -10.90 -3.47
N ALA A 54 -16.46 -11.46 -3.78
CA ALA A 54 -17.74 -10.88 -3.35
C ALA A 54 -17.84 -10.84 -1.82
N SER A 55 -18.14 -9.65 -1.28
CA SER A 55 -18.30 -9.41 0.16
C SER A 55 -17.05 -9.70 1.01
N ILE A 56 -15.85 -9.63 0.41
CA ILE A 56 -14.59 -9.86 1.13
C ILE A 56 -13.81 -8.56 1.29
N ASP A 57 -13.60 -8.12 2.52
CA ASP A 57 -12.72 -7.00 2.84
C ASP A 57 -11.28 -7.26 2.35
N THR A 58 -10.66 -6.28 1.67
CA THR A 58 -9.33 -6.48 1.09
C THR A 58 -8.22 -6.69 2.14
N SER A 59 -8.38 -6.21 3.37
CA SER A 59 -7.43 -6.43 4.47
C SER A 59 -7.18 -7.91 4.74
N GLN A 60 -8.16 -8.77 4.42
CA GLN A 60 -8.04 -10.22 4.54
C GLN A 60 -6.99 -10.82 3.59
N TYR A 61 -6.57 -10.09 2.56
CA TYR A 61 -5.52 -10.51 1.63
C TYR A 61 -4.12 -10.10 2.07
N GLU A 62 -3.94 -9.38 3.18
CA GLU A 62 -2.62 -8.91 3.62
C GLU A 62 -1.64 -10.06 3.85
N ALA A 63 -2.08 -11.11 4.56
CA ALA A 63 -1.26 -12.30 4.81
C ALA A 63 -0.88 -13.03 3.51
N LEU A 64 -1.78 -13.07 2.53
CA LEU A 64 -1.51 -13.65 1.22
C LEU A 64 -0.46 -12.83 0.47
N GLY A 65 -0.65 -11.51 0.37
CA GLY A 65 0.28 -10.61 -0.31
C GLY A 65 1.70 -10.69 0.26
N LYS A 66 1.83 -10.65 1.60
CA LYS A 66 3.12 -10.81 2.27
C LYS A 66 3.77 -12.17 2.01
N ALA A 67 2.99 -13.25 2.07
CA ALA A 67 3.52 -14.59 1.78
C ALA A 67 4.05 -14.72 0.34
N ILE A 68 3.39 -14.09 -0.63
CA ILE A 68 3.85 -14.06 -2.02
C ILE A 68 5.14 -13.23 -2.13
N GLN A 69 5.19 -12.05 -1.51
CA GLN A 69 6.40 -11.21 -1.48
C GLN A 69 7.60 -11.92 -0.86
N ASP A 70 7.38 -12.71 0.19
CA ASP A 70 8.43 -13.50 0.85
C ASP A 70 8.98 -14.58 -0.08
N ALA A 71 8.12 -15.23 -0.87
CA ALA A 71 8.49 -16.33 -1.76
C ALA A 71 9.29 -15.90 -2.99
N VAL A 72 9.19 -14.65 -3.43
CA VAL A 72 9.87 -14.15 -4.64
C VAL A 72 11.19 -13.45 -4.34
N PRO A 73 12.21 -13.53 -5.22
CA PRO A 73 13.51 -12.89 -4.98
C PRO A 73 13.56 -11.40 -5.36
N PHE A 74 12.57 -10.91 -6.11
CA PHE A 74 12.51 -9.55 -6.66
C PHE A 74 11.54 -8.65 -5.88
N PRO A 75 11.64 -7.31 -6.04
CA PRO A 75 10.70 -6.38 -5.43
C PRO A 75 9.31 -6.57 -6.04
N LEU A 76 8.35 -7.06 -5.26
CA LEU A 76 6.96 -7.25 -5.68
C LEU A 76 6.06 -6.26 -4.96
N TRP A 77 5.40 -5.40 -5.72
CA TRP A 77 4.27 -4.61 -5.24
C TRP A 77 3.00 -5.46 -5.27
N PHE A 78 2.18 -5.37 -4.22
CA PHE A 78 0.90 -6.07 -4.17
C PHE A 78 -0.23 -5.07 -3.97
N GLY A 79 -1.28 -5.15 -4.79
CA GLY A 79 -2.44 -4.28 -4.69
C GLY A 79 -3.74 -5.07 -4.83
N ALA A 80 -4.71 -4.82 -3.96
CA ALA A 80 -6.07 -5.35 -4.07
C ALA A 80 -7.08 -4.21 -3.83
N PRO A 81 -7.92 -3.85 -4.81
CA PRO A 81 -8.87 -2.77 -4.65
C PRO A 81 -10.14 -3.23 -3.93
N GLN A 82 -10.63 -2.41 -3.00
CA GLN A 82 -11.99 -2.51 -2.50
C GLN A 82 -12.94 -1.98 -3.59
N ASN A 83 -13.83 -2.85 -4.05
CA ASN A 83 -14.79 -2.53 -5.09
C ASN A 83 -16.06 -1.89 -4.52
N TYR A 84 -16.76 -1.10 -5.34
CA TYR A 84 -18.09 -0.61 -5.00
C TYR A 84 -19.02 -1.78 -4.68
N PHE A 85 -19.80 -1.64 -3.61
CA PHE A 85 -20.74 -2.67 -3.13
C PHE A 85 -20.08 -4.04 -2.88
N ASP A 86 -18.77 -4.05 -2.59
CA ASP A 86 -17.97 -5.24 -2.30
C ASP A 86 -18.06 -6.31 -3.40
N THR A 87 -18.13 -5.89 -4.68
CA THR A 87 -18.29 -6.81 -5.80
C THR A 87 -17.59 -6.34 -7.07
N ALA A 88 -16.84 -7.25 -7.71
CA ALA A 88 -16.16 -7.00 -8.98
C ALA A 88 -17.08 -7.18 -10.21
N ALA A 89 -18.29 -7.72 -10.05
CA ALA A 89 -19.18 -8.04 -11.18
C ALA A 89 -20.01 -6.86 -11.68
N ILE A 90 -20.07 -5.76 -10.91
CA ILE A 90 -20.71 -4.54 -11.39
C ILE A 90 -19.83 -3.97 -12.51
N PRO A 91 -20.39 -3.70 -13.71
CA PRO A 91 -19.63 -3.16 -14.82
C PRO A 91 -18.77 -1.97 -14.37
N THR A 92 -17.53 -1.90 -14.87
CA THR A 92 -16.53 -0.84 -14.58
C THR A 92 -15.97 -0.79 -13.16
N THR A 93 -16.61 -1.44 -12.18
CA THR A 93 -16.16 -1.34 -10.77
C THR A 93 -14.75 -1.87 -10.59
N LEU A 94 -14.45 -3.04 -11.16
CA LEU A 94 -13.10 -3.62 -11.13
C LEU A 94 -12.08 -2.70 -11.82
N THR A 95 -12.41 -2.16 -13.00
CA THR A 95 -11.53 -1.24 -13.74
C THR A 95 -11.23 0.03 -12.94
N VAL A 96 -12.25 0.64 -12.34
CA VAL A 96 -12.09 1.84 -11.51
C VAL A 96 -11.23 1.55 -10.28
N GLY A 97 -11.48 0.43 -9.60
CA GLY A 97 -10.67 -0.01 -8.46
C GLY A 97 -9.21 -0.23 -8.84
N MET A 98 -8.96 -0.96 -9.93
CA MET A 98 -7.61 -1.25 -10.43
C MET A 98 -6.86 0.02 -10.85
N SER A 99 -7.52 0.96 -11.52
CA SER A 99 -6.92 2.24 -11.90
C SER A 99 -6.58 3.08 -10.68
N ARG A 100 -7.43 3.08 -9.66
CA ARG A 100 -7.19 3.80 -8.41
C ARG A 100 -5.96 3.25 -7.67
N ILE A 101 -5.91 1.94 -7.40
CA ILE A 101 -4.75 1.38 -6.68
C ILE A 101 -3.46 1.50 -7.48
N LYS A 102 -3.49 1.43 -8.82
CA LYS A 102 -2.30 1.69 -9.64
C LYS A 102 -1.81 3.13 -9.46
N SER A 103 -2.72 4.11 -9.49
CA SER A 103 -2.40 5.52 -9.24
C SER A 103 -1.74 5.69 -7.87
N ASP A 104 -2.35 5.13 -6.83
CA ASP A 104 -1.81 5.22 -5.47
C ASP A 104 -0.44 4.54 -5.35
N MET A 105 -0.26 3.37 -6.00
CA MET A 105 1.04 2.69 -6.06
C MET A 105 2.11 3.55 -6.78
N TYR A 106 1.75 4.24 -7.86
CA TYR A 106 2.66 5.18 -8.54
C TYR A 106 3.02 6.36 -7.65
N ASP A 107 2.05 6.93 -6.93
CA ASP A 107 2.26 8.01 -5.97
C ASP A 107 3.16 7.57 -4.79
N MET A 108 3.11 6.29 -4.43
CA MET A 108 4.02 5.65 -3.46
C MET A 108 5.41 5.34 -4.02
N GLY A 109 5.66 5.56 -5.31
CA GLY A 109 6.96 5.38 -5.95
C GLY A 109 7.14 4.06 -6.69
N MET A 110 6.07 3.30 -6.96
CA MET A 110 6.13 2.20 -7.91
C MET A 110 6.49 2.73 -9.31
N PRO A 111 7.51 2.18 -10.00
CA PRO A 111 7.79 2.60 -11.36
C PRO A 111 6.63 2.28 -12.31
N GLU A 112 6.38 3.17 -13.26
CA GLU A 112 5.45 2.91 -14.36
C GLU A 112 6.00 1.83 -15.30
N ASN A 113 5.11 1.15 -16.04
CA ASN A 113 5.45 0.18 -17.09
C ASN A 113 6.27 -1.05 -16.61
N ILE A 114 6.05 -1.49 -15.37
CA ILE A 114 6.64 -2.72 -14.86
C ILE A 114 5.79 -3.95 -15.21
N THR A 115 6.42 -5.12 -15.24
CA THR A 115 5.70 -6.39 -15.40
C THR A 115 4.62 -6.50 -14.34
N THR A 116 3.39 -6.73 -14.78
CA THR A 116 2.22 -6.84 -13.91
C THR A 116 1.62 -8.23 -14.04
N PHE A 117 1.48 -8.92 -12.91
CA PHE A 117 0.73 -10.16 -12.78
C PHE A 117 -0.69 -9.85 -12.31
N PHE A 118 -1.64 -10.67 -12.74
CA PHE A 118 -3.04 -10.55 -12.35
C PHE A 118 -3.49 -11.82 -11.64
N GLY A 119 -4.25 -11.65 -10.56
CA GLY A 119 -4.89 -12.74 -9.84
C GLY A 119 -6.19 -12.28 -9.22
N GLY A 120 -6.92 -13.17 -8.57
CA GLY A 120 -8.11 -12.76 -7.82
C GLY A 120 -8.78 -13.90 -7.07
N HIS A 121 -9.62 -13.54 -6.12
CA HIS A 121 -10.38 -14.48 -5.30
C HIS A 121 -11.80 -14.65 -5.87
N SER A 122 -12.22 -15.88 -6.16
CA SER A 122 -13.59 -16.22 -6.60
C SER A 122 -14.08 -15.26 -7.70
N LEU A 123 -15.11 -14.45 -7.43
CA LEU A 123 -15.65 -13.46 -8.37
C LEU A 123 -14.59 -12.49 -8.90
N GLY A 124 -13.69 -11.99 -8.06
CA GLY A 124 -12.61 -11.11 -8.50
C GLY A 124 -11.63 -11.80 -9.45
N GLY A 125 -11.42 -13.10 -9.27
CA GLY A 125 -10.66 -13.92 -10.22
C GLY A 125 -11.43 -14.19 -11.52
N ALA A 126 -12.74 -14.43 -11.43
CA ALA A 126 -13.60 -14.67 -12.59
C ALA A 126 -13.74 -13.43 -13.49
N MET A 127 -13.75 -12.22 -12.92
CA MET A 127 -13.84 -10.96 -13.65
C MET A 127 -12.48 -10.42 -14.13
N MET A 128 -11.36 -11.00 -13.67
CA MET A 128 -10.02 -10.51 -14.01
C MET A 128 -9.69 -10.62 -15.50
N PRO A 129 -10.03 -11.71 -16.23
CA PRO A 129 -9.78 -11.78 -17.67
C PRO A 129 -10.45 -10.64 -18.45
N ASP A 130 -11.69 -10.29 -18.11
CA ASP A 130 -12.42 -9.17 -18.74
C ASP A 130 -11.69 -7.84 -18.50
N TYR A 131 -11.14 -7.63 -17.30
CA TYR A 131 -10.33 -6.45 -17.02
C TYR A 131 -9.05 -6.44 -17.85
N VAL A 132 -8.30 -7.55 -17.89
CA VAL A 132 -7.02 -7.64 -18.62
C VAL A 132 -7.23 -7.39 -20.11
N GLU A 133 -8.20 -8.06 -20.74
CA GLU A 133 -8.49 -7.90 -22.16
C GLU A 133 -8.81 -6.44 -22.53
N ASN A 134 -9.56 -5.73 -21.68
CA ASN A 134 -9.91 -4.34 -21.93
C ASN A 134 -8.74 -3.39 -21.62
N SER A 135 -7.95 -3.67 -20.59
CA SER A 135 -6.80 -2.83 -20.22
C SER A 135 -5.65 -2.89 -21.23
N GLU A 136 -5.45 -4.03 -21.90
CA GLU A 136 -4.45 -4.14 -22.97
C GLU A 136 -4.89 -3.45 -24.26
N LYS A 137 -6.20 -3.40 -24.55
CA LYS A 137 -6.74 -2.64 -25.68
C LYS A 137 -6.56 -1.13 -25.52
N ASP A 138 -6.57 -0.63 -24.29
CA ASP A 138 -6.36 0.80 -23.99
C ASP A 138 -4.86 1.20 -24.00
N ALA A 139 -3.95 0.23 -24.01
CA ALA A 139 -2.50 0.44 -24.02
C ALA A 139 -1.84 0.29 -25.41
N ALA A 140 -2.62 -0.08 -26.44
CA ALA A 140 -2.16 -0.30 -27.82
C ALA A 140 -2.58 0.85 -28.76
#